data_AF-A0AAV2TA91-F1
#
_entry.id   AF-A0AAV2TA91-F1
#
_cell.length_a   1.000
_cell.length_b   1.000
_cell.length_c   1.000
_cell.angle_alpha   90.00
_cell.angle_beta   90.00
_cell.angle_gamma   90.00
#
_symmetry.space_group_name_H-M   'P 1'
#
loop_
_entity.id
_entity.type
_entity.pdbx_description
1 polymer ?
#
loop_
_entity_poly.entity_id
_entity_poly.type
_entity_poly.pdbx_seq_one_letter_code
_entity_poly.pdbx_strand_id
1 'polypeptide(L)'
;MVLCHTRIFMTAKYFTFVVDVTRLTHTHPLGICGALLQAFAVRHLWYNLSKMSAPIDADSFLDGLIERLRKVQYNYVDFGKPAWKGACDSYTEKFCQIKSLLARTDSVPISEVAGLLGNNLEAVNSVPTAIYAFLRSLEPIAGIPFESVLLRCLAYTISLGGDTDTIGTMACSLAGGYCGFKERTKMNDPSYSVPPLLLARCEGAEMISEYAEWTLPLRSPNACGSVTTDADKTDSSQPLKDTVVQSGCKRTTQQEEESSVSDCKKTKREPANNDQ
;
A
#
# COMPACT_ATOMS: atom_id res chain seq x y z
N MET A 1 5.96 -16.61 -27.68
CA MET A 1 6.33 -15.22 -27.34
C MET A 1 5.56 -14.81 -26.08
N VAL A 2 6.29 -14.83 -24.96
CA VAL A 2 6.04 -14.23 -23.64
C VAL A 2 4.58 -14.03 -23.19
N LEU A 3 3.95 -15.13 -22.76
CA LEU A 3 2.93 -15.10 -21.72
C LEU A 3 3.63 -14.81 -20.37
N CYS A 4 4.04 -13.57 -20.14
CA CYS A 4 4.41 -13.10 -18.80
C CYS A 4 3.10 -12.84 -18.04
N HIS A 5 2.46 -13.93 -17.62
CA HIS A 5 1.41 -13.86 -16.62
C HIS A 5 2.00 -13.16 -15.40
N THR A 6 1.38 -12.04 -15.05
CA THR A 6 1.68 -11.12 -13.97
C THR A 6 1.54 -11.81 -12.60
N ARG A 7 2.32 -12.85 -12.30
CA ARG A 7 2.33 -13.58 -11.02
C ARG A 7 3.18 -12.88 -9.96
N ILE A 8 2.99 -11.58 -9.80
CA ILE A 8 3.27 -10.88 -8.53
C ILE A 8 1.93 -10.69 -7.81
N PHE A 9 1.03 -11.68 -7.91
CA PHE A 9 -0.17 -11.81 -7.09
C PHE A 9 0.21 -12.55 -5.81
N MET A 10 -0.02 -11.92 -4.65
CA MET A 10 0.05 -12.50 -3.30
C MET A 10 0.96 -13.73 -3.19
N THR A 11 2.28 -13.56 -3.39
CA THR A 11 3.18 -14.63 -2.99
C THR A 11 3.01 -14.78 -1.48
N ALA A 12 2.74 -15.98 -0.98
CA ALA A 12 2.61 -16.25 0.46
C ALA A 12 3.75 -15.59 1.27
N LYS A 13 4.93 -15.52 0.65
CA LYS A 13 6.12 -14.81 1.11
C LYS A 13 5.91 -13.34 1.51
N TYR A 14 5.01 -12.59 0.86
CA TYR A 14 4.85 -11.16 1.10
C TYR A 14 4.25 -10.85 2.47
N PHE A 15 3.07 -11.40 2.79
CA PHE A 15 2.46 -11.14 4.09
C PHE A 15 3.23 -11.87 5.20
N THR A 16 3.86 -13.01 4.93
CA THR A 16 4.79 -13.66 5.88
C THR A 16 5.93 -12.73 6.25
N PHE A 17 6.57 -12.08 5.26
CA PHE A 17 7.63 -11.12 5.51
C PHE A 17 7.15 -9.95 6.37
N VAL A 18 6.00 -9.35 6.04
CA VAL A 18 5.41 -8.26 6.83
C VAL A 18 5.18 -8.70 8.28
N VAL A 19 4.56 -9.86 8.49
CA VAL A 19 4.33 -10.37 9.85
C VAL A 19 5.64 -10.65 10.59
N ASP A 20 6.62 -11.24 9.92
CA ASP A 20 7.89 -11.64 10.54
C ASP A 20 8.74 -10.43 10.95
N VAL A 21 8.79 -9.37 10.15
CA VAL A 21 9.51 -8.15 10.53
C VAL A 21 8.76 -7.35 11.60
N THR A 22 7.43 -7.33 11.56
CA THR A 22 6.63 -6.60 12.54
C THR A 22 6.66 -7.29 13.91
N ARG A 23 6.58 -8.62 13.97
CA ARG A 23 6.56 -9.36 15.25
C ARG A 23 7.86 -9.30 16.04
N LEU A 24 8.93 -8.74 15.48
CA LEU A 24 10.16 -8.44 16.22
C LEU A 24 9.91 -7.45 17.35
N THR A 25 8.97 -6.51 17.16
CA THR A 25 8.66 -5.46 18.15
C THR A 25 7.18 -5.39 18.51
N HIS A 26 6.28 -5.87 17.65
CA HIS A 26 4.83 -5.83 17.87
C HIS A 26 4.20 -7.20 17.67
N THR A 27 3.88 -7.88 18.77
CA THR A 27 3.22 -9.20 18.74
C THR A 27 1.70 -9.12 18.86
N HIS A 28 1.16 -7.94 19.18
CA HIS A 28 -0.27 -7.74 19.36
C HIS A 28 -1.03 -7.77 18.01
N PRO A 29 -2.21 -8.44 17.92
CA PRO A 29 -2.98 -8.54 16.68
C PRO A 29 -3.30 -7.19 16.01
N LEU A 30 -3.64 -6.16 16.79
CA LEU A 30 -3.89 -4.81 16.23
C LEU A 30 -2.64 -4.25 15.52
N GLY A 31 -1.44 -4.47 16.05
CA GLY A 31 -0.19 -4.02 15.45
C GLY A 31 0.12 -4.77 14.15
N ILE A 32 -0.01 -6.10 14.18
CA ILE A 32 0.23 -6.94 13.00
C ILE A 32 -0.78 -6.65 11.87
N CYS A 33 -2.07 -6.56 12.20
CA CYS A 33 -3.11 -6.20 11.23
C CYS A 33 -2.88 -4.80 10.64
N GLY A 34 -2.46 -3.83 11.46
CA GLY A 34 -2.12 -2.48 11.00
C GLY A 34 -0.96 -2.46 10.02
N ALA A 35 0.14 -3.17 10.34
CA ALA A 35 1.28 -3.29 9.46
C ALA A 35 0.92 -3.96 8.11
N LEU A 36 0.10 -5.01 8.16
CA LEU A 36 -0.42 -5.67 6.96
C LEU A 36 -1.27 -4.71 6.12
N LEU A 37 -2.18 -3.97 6.73
CA LEU A 37 -3.04 -3.01 6.02
C LEU A 37 -2.25 -1.87 5.37
N GLN A 38 -1.27 -1.29 6.08
CA GLN A 38 -0.39 -0.27 5.52
C GLN A 38 0.41 -0.83 4.33
N ALA A 39 0.97 -2.03 4.46
CA ALA A 39 1.70 -2.68 3.39
C ALA A 39 0.79 -2.98 2.18
N PHE A 40 -0.42 -3.51 2.42
CA PHE A 40 -1.41 -3.75 1.38
C PHE A 40 -1.83 -2.46 0.67
N ALA A 41 -1.98 -1.34 1.40
CA ALA A 41 -2.32 -0.04 0.83
C ALA A 41 -1.26 0.41 -0.17
N VAL A 42 0.01 0.40 0.22
CA VAL A 42 1.14 0.75 -0.67
C VAL A 42 1.19 -0.16 -1.90
N ARG A 43 1.06 -1.48 -1.71
CA ARG A 43 1.11 -2.44 -2.82
C ARG A 43 -0.07 -2.28 -3.78
N HIS A 44 -1.27 -2.11 -3.25
CA HIS A 44 -2.48 -1.96 -4.06
C HIS A 44 -2.43 -0.68 -4.88
N LEU A 45 -1.99 0.41 -4.26
CA LEU A 45 -1.76 1.69 -4.92
C LEU A 45 -0.82 1.54 -6.12
N TRP A 46 0.36 0.96 -5.92
CA TRP A 46 1.34 0.77 -6.99
C TRP A 46 0.87 -0.18 -8.08
N TYR A 47 0.07 -1.18 -7.73
CA TYR A 47 -0.55 -2.07 -8.70
C TYR A 47 -1.52 -1.29 -9.60
N ASN A 48 -2.43 -0.51 -9.02
CA ASN A 48 -3.40 0.29 -9.78
C ASN A 48 -2.72 1.30 -10.71
N LEU A 49 -1.67 1.99 -10.22
CA LEU A 49 -0.88 2.92 -11.03
C LEU A 49 -0.18 2.23 -12.20
N SER A 50 0.36 1.03 -12.00
CA SER A 50 1.02 0.26 -13.07
C SER A 50 0.08 -0.25 -14.15
N LYS A 51 -1.22 -0.31 -13.84
CA LYS A 51 -2.27 -0.70 -14.80
C LYS A 51 -2.85 0.51 -15.53
N MET A 52 -2.37 1.73 -15.28
CA MET A 52 -2.95 2.99 -15.76
C MET A 52 -4.48 3.00 -15.56
N SER A 53 -4.94 2.46 -14.43
CA SER A 53 -6.35 2.36 -14.13
C SER A 53 -6.93 3.71 -13.75
N ALA A 54 -8.26 3.80 -13.74
CA ALA A 54 -9.05 4.97 -13.36
C ALA A 54 -8.62 5.54 -11.98
N PRO A 55 -9.10 6.75 -11.62
CA PRO A 55 -8.88 7.33 -10.30
C PRO A 55 -9.18 6.34 -9.17
N ILE A 56 -8.51 6.50 -8.03
CA ILE A 56 -8.70 5.62 -6.88
C ILE A 56 -10.13 5.77 -6.36
N ASP A 57 -10.93 4.74 -6.57
CA ASP A 57 -12.21 4.60 -5.89
C ASP A 57 -11.97 4.19 -4.42
N ALA A 58 -12.24 5.10 -3.49
CA ALA A 58 -11.93 4.93 -2.08
C ALA A 58 -12.63 3.71 -1.47
N ASP A 59 -13.88 3.45 -1.87
CA ASP A 59 -14.69 2.36 -1.33
C ASP A 59 -14.11 1.00 -1.69
N SER A 60 -13.88 0.74 -2.98
CA SER A 60 -13.26 -0.51 -3.45
C SER A 60 -11.81 -0.63 -3.00
N PHE A 61 -11.09 0.49 -2.84
CA PHE A 61 -9.75 0.49 -2.27
C PHE A 61 -9.77 -0.08 -0.85
N LEU A 62 -10.60 0.48 0.04
CA LEU A 62 -10.71 0.08 1.45
C LEU A 62 -11.26 -1.35 1.59
N ASP A 63 -12.29 -1.72 0.82
CA ASP A 63 -12.84 -3.08 0.83
C ASP A 63 -11.78 -4.11 0.39
N GLY A 64 -11.01 -3.78 -0.65
CA GLY A 64 -9.93 -4.63 -1.11
C GLY A 64 -8.83 -4.84 -0.06
N LEU A 65 -8.56 -3.86 0.80
CA LEU A 65 -7.59 -4.02 1.90
C LEU A 65 -8.10 -4.97 2.97
N ILE A 66 -9.35 -4.83 3.40
CA ILE A 66 -9.95 -5.71 4.41
C ILE A 66 -10.08 -7.13 3.86
N GLU A 67 -10.49 -7.28 2.60
CA GLU A 67 -10.58 -8.59 1.95
C GLU A 67 -9.21 -9.29 1.88
N ARG A 68 -8.15 -8.53 1.58
CA ARG A 68 -6.78 -9.06 1.61
C ARG A 68 -6.33 -9.44 3.01
N LEU A 69 -6.70 -8.65 4.03
CA LEU A 69 -6.39 -8.97 5.42
C LEU A 69 -7.01 -10.30 5.85
N ARG A 70 -8.30 -10.53 5.55
CA ARG A 70 -9.00 -11.79 5.87
C ARG A 70 -8.41 -13.01 5.17
N LYS A 71 -7.78 -12.83 4.01
CA LYS A 71 -7.15 -13.88 3.22
C LYS A 71 -5.71 -14.22 3.64
N VAL A 72 -5.15 -13.54 4.64
CA VAL A 72 -3.80 -13.86 5.14
C VAL A 72 -3.80 -15.25 5.76
N GLN A 73 -2.96 -16.13 5.22
CA GLN A 73 -2.75 -17.49 5.72
C GLN A 73 -1.31 -17.65 6.18
N TYR A 74 -1.07 -17.50 7.48
CA TYR A 74 0.24 -17.70 8.08
C TYR A 74 0.07 -18.19 9.52
N ASN A 75 0.85 -19.20 9.95
CA ASN A 75 0.65 -19.86 11.25
C ASN A 75 0.61 -18.93 12.47
N TYR A 76 1.19 -17.73 12.37
CA TYR A 76 1.17 -16.73 13.42
C TYR A 76 -0.16 -15.94 13.51
N VAL A 77 -0.88 -15.82 12.40
CA VAL A 77 -2.13 -15.04 12.25
C VAL A 77 -3.29 -16.00 12.10
N ASP A 78 -4.26 -15.93 13.01
CA ASP A 78 -5.39 -16.87 13.05
C ASP A 78 -6.70 -16.13 13.33
N PHE A 79 -7.42 -15.75 12.27
CA PHE A 79 -8.71 -15.07 12.36
C PHE A 79 -9.85 -15.92 12.93
N GLY A 80 -9.63 -17.22 13.19
CA GLY A 80 -10.54 -18.05 13.96
C GLY A 80 -10.51 -17.72 15.46
N LYS A 81 -9.42 -17.10 15.96
CA LYS A 81 -9.27 -16.72 17.36
C LYS A 81 -9.88 -15.33 17.66
N PRO A 82 -10.50 -15.15 18.85
CA PRO A 82 -11.18 -13.89 19.20
C PRO A 82 -10.31 -12.64 19.09
N ALA A 83 -9.02 -12.70 19.45
CA ALA A 83 -8.13 -11.54 19.42
C ALA A 83 -7.84 -11.04 17.99
N TRP A 84 -7.62 -11.96 17.05
CA TRP A 84 -7.38 -11.62 15.64
C TRP A 84 -8.66 -11.22 14.92
N LYS A 85 -9.77 -11.91 15.21
CA LYS A 85 -11.08 -11.51 14.72
C LYS A 85 -11.44 -10.11 15.20
N GLY A 86 -11.30 -9.84 16.49
CA GLY A 86 -11.53 -8.52 17.09
C GLY A 86 -10.68 -7.44 16.45
N ALA A 87 -9.39 -7.71 16.19
CA ALA A 87 -8.53 -6.77 15.48
C ALA A 87 -9.03 -6.48 14.05
N CYS A 88 -9.37 -7.51 13.27
CA CYS A 88 -9.93 -7.34 11.94
C CYS A 88 -11.25 -6.55 11.96
N ASP A 89 -12.11 -6.81 12.94
CA ASP A 89 -13.40 -6.14 13.11
C ASP A 89 -13.18 -4.65 13.43
N SER A 90 -12.24 -4.29 14.32
CA SER A 90 -11.90 -2.90 14.62
C SER A 90 -11.40 -2.12 13.39
N TYR A 91 -10.54 -2.73 12.56
CA TYR A 91 -10.11 -2.08 11.31
C TYR A 91 -11.25 -1.96 10.29
N THR A 92 -12.14 -2.96 10.23
CA THR A 92 -13.33 -2.91 9.37
C THR A 92 -14.23 -1.74 9.77
N GLU A 93 -14.48 -1.56 11.07
CA GLU A 93 -15.25 -0.43 11.60
C GLU A 93 -14.62 0.92 11.28
N LYS A 94 -13.31 1.08 11.53
CA LYS A 94 -12.56 2.29 11.17
C LYS A 94 -12.68 2.59 9.68
N PHE A 95 -12.59 1.60 8.81
CA PHE A 95 -12.72 1.81 7.37
C PHE A 95 -14.14 2.19 6.95
N CYS A 96 -15.18 1.69 7.63
CA CYS A 96 -16.55 2.19 7.44
C CYS A 96 -16.68 3.67 7.84
N GLN A 97 -16.02 4.09 8.92
CA GLN A 97 -15.97 5.51 9.31
C GLN A 97 -15.24 6.35 8.24
N ILE A 98 -14.11 5.87 7.70
CA ILE A 98 -13.40 6.53 6.60
C ILE A 98 -14.33 6.77 5.41
N LYS A 99 -15.06 5.75 4.95
CA LYS A 99 -16.01 5.89 3.84
C LYS A 99 -17.08 6.94 4.14
N SER A 100 -17.61 6.92 5.36
CA SER A 100 -18.62 7.88 5.80
C SER A 100 -18.08 9.32 5.80
N LEU A 101 -16.83 9.51 6.23
CA LEU A 101 -16.15 10.82 6.21
C LEU A 101 -15.87 11.30 4.78
N LEU A 102 -15.44 10.41 3.88
CA LEU A 102 -15.14 10.77 2.49
C LEU A 102 -16.40 11.05 1.66
N ALA A 103 -17.55 10.48 2.03
CA ALA A 103 -18.83 10.72 1.36
C ALA A 103 -19.48 12.08 1.73
N ARG A 104 -18.95 12.78 2.74
CA ARG A 104 -19.49 14.07 3.17
C ARG A 104 -19.15 15.17 2.17
N THR A 105 -20.13 16.02 1.89
CA THR A 105 -19.97 17.20 1.03
C THR A 105 -19.54 18.44 1.82
N ASP A 106 -19.77 18.44 3.13
CA ASP A 106 -19.41 19.53 4.03
C ASP A 106 -17.98 19.36 4.58
N SER A 107 -17.44 20.46 5.12
CA SER A 107 -16.12 20.44 5.72
C SER A 107 -16.13 19.64 7.02
N VAL A 108 -15.34 18.58 7.08
CA VAL A 108 -15.18 17.74 8.28
C VAL A 108 -14.15 18.38 9.23
N PRO A 109 -14.53 18.70 10.48
CA PRO A 109 -13.59 19.21 11.48
C PRO A 109 -12.48 18.21 11.81
N ILE A 110 -11.27 18.71 12.02
CA ILE A 110 -10.11 17.90 12.42
C ILE A 110 -10.36 17.13 13.73
N SER A 111 -11.02 17.74 14.70
CA SER A 111 -11.36 17.11 15.98
C SER A 111 -12.32 15.93 15.81
N GLU A 112 -13.22 15.98 14.83
CA GLU A 112 -14.13 14.87 14.52
C GLU A 112 -13.36 13.69 13.93
N VAL A 113 -12.45 13.96 12.99
CA VAL A 113 -11.59 12.92 12.41
C VAL A 113 -10.73 12.26 13.48
N ALA A 114 -10.07 13.06 14.33
CA ALA A 114 -9.26 12.53 15.42
C ALA A 114 -10.10 11.73 16.44
N GLY A 115 -11.34 12.15 16.72
CA GLY A 115 -12.24 11.44 17.61
C GLY A 115 -12.74 10.10 17.05
N LEU A 116 -13.02 10.04 15.75
CA LEU A 116 -13.51 8.82 15.10
C LEU A 116 -12.38 7.85 14.78
N LEU A 117 -11.34 8.32 14.08
CA LEU A 117 -10.28 7.47 13.56
C LEU A 117 -9.13 7.32 14.55
N GLY A 118 -8.92 8.26 15.45
CA GLY A 118 -7.78 8.31 16.34
C GLY A 118 -6.62 9.09 15.72
N ASN A 119 -5.67 9.48 16.57
CA ASN A 119 -4.42 10.13 16.16
C ASN A 119 -3.28 9.79 17.14
N ASN A 120 -3.30 8.61 17.76
CA ASN A 120 -2.32 8.21 18.78
C ASN A 120 -1.43 7.06 18.28
N LEU A 121 -0.51 6.60 19.13
CA LEU A 121 0.49 5.57 18.83
C LEU A 121 -0.07 4.17 18.53
N GLU A 122 -1.34 3.90 18.84
CA GLU A 122 -1.93 2.59 18.59
C GLU A 122 -2.19 2.40 17.09
N ALA A 123 -1.76 1.28 16.52
CA ALA A 123 -1.90 1.03 15.08
C ALA A 123 -3.36 1.19 14.56
N VAL A 124 -4.35 0.81 15.37
CA VAL A 124 -5.78 0.94 15.03
C VAL A 124 -6.28 2.39 15.03
N ASN A 125 -5.51 3.29 15.65
CA ASN A 125 -5.78 4.72 15.77
C ASN A 125 -4.81 5.59 14.95
N SER A 126 -3.87 4.99 14.22
CA SER A 126 -2.92 5.71 13.34
C SER A 126 -2.98 5.23 11.89
N VAL A 127 -3.01 3.92 11.62
CA VAL A 127 -3.04 3.37 10.25
C VAL A 127 -4.30 3.79 9.49
N PRO A 128 -5.53 3.68 10.05
CA PRO A 128 -6.73 4.14 9.35
C PRO A 128 -6.69 5.66 9.10
N THR A 129 -6.22 6.42 10.08
CA THR A 129 -6.07 7.87 9.98
C THR A 129 -5.10 8.28 8.87
N ALA A 130 -3.98 7.57 8.73
CA ALA A 130 -3.02 7.80 7.65
C ALA A 130 -3.61 7.49 6.26
N ILE A 131 -4.35 6.38 6.13
CA ILE A 131 -5.04 6.01 4.89
C ILE A 131 -6.11 7.05 4.54
N TYR A 132 -6.90 7.50 5.53
CA TYR A 132 -7.87 8.56 5.35
C TYR A 132 -7.22 9.88 4.92
N ALA A 133 -6.13 10.30 5.58
CA ALA A 133 -5.42 11.53 5.23
C ALA A 133 -4.93 11.50 3.78
N PHE A 134 -4.41 10.36 3.32
CA PHE A 134 -4.05 10.16 1.91
C PHE A 134 -5.26 10.30 0.99
N LEU A 135 -6.33 9.52 1.22
CA LEU A 135 -7.52 9.53 0.37
C LEU A 135 -8.20 10.90 0.33
N ARG A 136 -8.31 11.58 1.47
CA ARG A 136 -8.88 12.93 1.57
C ARG A 136 -8.05 13.95 0.81
N SER A 137 -6.74 13.74 0.72
CA SER A 137 -5.81 14.66 0.05
C SER A 137 -5.76 14.47 -1.46
N LEU A 138 -6.44 13.48 -2.03
CA LEU A 138 -6.61 13.37 -3.48
C LEU A 138 -7.38 14.56 -4.05
N GLU A 139 -8.29 15.13 -3.25
CA GLU A 139 -9.08 16.32 -3.57
C GLU A 139 -8.64 17.53 -2.74
N PRO A 140 -8.94 18.77 -3.17
CA PRO A 140 -8.67 19.98 -2.38
C PRO A 140 -9.29 19.93 -0.97
N ILE A 141 -8.57 20.48 0.01
CA ILE A 141 -9.02 20.58 1.41
C ILE A 141 -9.13 22.06 1.77
N ALA A 142 -10.31 22.47 2.24
CA ALA A 142 -10.53 23.85 2.69
C ALA A 142 -9.54 24.21 3.81
N GLY A 143 -8.87 25.35 3.68
CA GLY A 143 -7.85 25.81 4.63
C GLY A 143 -6.43 25.29 4.39
N ILE A 144 -6.21 24.39 3.41
CA ILE A 144 -4.88 23.91 3.03
C ILE A 144 -4.58 24.38 1.60
N PRO A 145 -3.67 25.36 1.39
CA PRO A 145 -3.48 26.03 0.11
C PRO A 145 -2.54 25.27 -0.85
N PHE A 146 -2.42 23.95 -0.70
CA PHE A 146 -1.49 23.14 -1.49
C PHE A 146 -2.20 22.36 -2.58
N GLU A 147 -1.72 22.54 -3.82
CA GLU A 147 -2.16 21.76 -5.00
C GLU A 147 -1.52 20.37 -5.05
N SER A 148 -0.29 20.24 -4.56
CA SER A 148 0.39 18.94 -4.47
C SER A 148 -0.33 18.04 -3.45
N VAL A 149 -0.77 16.85 -3.91
CA VAL A 149 -1.38 15.82 -3.07
C VAL A 149 -0.47 15.46 -1.88
N LEU A 150 0.85 15.37 -2.11
CA LEU A 150 1.81 15.08 -1.04
C LEU A 150 1.84 16.19 0.01
N LEU A 151 1.94 17.46 -0.41
CA LEU A 151 1.99 18.59 0.53
C LEU A 151 0.67 18.78 1.27
N ARG A 152 -0.44 18.58 0.55
CA ARG A 152 -1.77 18.61 1.14
C ARG A 152 -1.92 17.51 2.19
N CYS A 153 -1.49 16.30 1.87
CA CYS A 153 -1.47 15.16 2.79
C CYS A 153 -0.60 15.45 4.02
N LEU A 154 0.63 15.90 3.82
CA LEU A 154 1.55 16.23 4.91
C LEU A 154 1.00 17.34 5.83
N ALA A 155 0.47 18.42 5.24
CA ALA A 155 -0.13 19.50 6.01
C ALA A 155 -1.36 19.03 6.78
N TYR A 156 -2.19 18.18 6.16
CA TYR A 156 -3.37 17.61 6.80
C TYR A 156 -2.99 16.71 7.97
N THR A 157 -2.02 15.81 7.82
CA THR A 157 -1.59 14.93 8.93
C THR A 157 -0.99 15.69 10.09
N ILE A 158 -0.22 16.77 9.83
CA ILE A 158 0.27 17.64 10.90
C ILE A 158 -0.90 18.32 11.63
N SER A 159 -1.92 18.76 10.89
CA SER A 159 -3.08 19.41 11.48
C SER A 159 -3.91 18.48 12.38
N LEU A 160 -3.88 17.16 12.16
CA LEU A 160 -4.58 16.18 12.99
C LEU A 160 -4.02 16.10 14.43
N GLY A 161 -2.78 16.53 14.66
CA GLY A 161 -2.12 16.43 15.96
C GLY A 161 -1.86 14.98 16.42
N GLY A 162 -1.42 14.82 17.66
CA GLY A 162 -1.09 13.51 18.23
C GLY A 162 0.22 12.93 17.68
N ASP A 163 0.20 11.67 17.26
CA ASP A 163 1.33 10.91 16.67
C ASP A 163 1.57 11.31 15.20
N THR A 164 1.85 12.60 15.00
CA THR A 164 1.91 13.23 13.67
C THR A 164 3.03 12.70 12.78
N ASP A 165 4.14 12.27 13.38
CA ASP A 165 5.31 11.73 12.68
C ASP A 165 5.00 10.34 12.09
N THR A 166 4.41 9.44 12.87
CA THR A 166 4.04 8.10 12.40
C THR A 166 2.91 8.16 11.37
N ILE A 167 1.85 8.92 11.67
CA ILE A 167 0.70 9.10 10.77
C ILE A 167 1.15 9.79 9.47
N GLY A 168 1.94 10.86 9.60
CA GLY A 168 2.51 11.59 8.46
C GLY A 168 3.37 10.70 7.58
N THR A 169 4.27 9.90 8.18
CA THR A 169 5.13 8.97 7.43
C THR A 169 4.31 7.93 6.65
N MET A 170 3.31 7.32 7.28
CA MET A 170 2.45 6.34 6.62
C MET A 170 1.62 6.96 5.50
N ALA A 171 1.00 8.12 5.74
CA ALA A 171 0.16 8.80 4.75
C ALA A 171 0.98 9.33 3.57
N CYS A 172 2.15 9.92 3.84
CA CYS A 172 3.05 10.44 2.82
C CYS A 172 3.74 9.32 2.02
N SER A 173 3.94 8.13 2.59
CA SER A 173 4.40 6.97 1.80
C SER A 173 3.38 6.57 0.71
N LEU A 174 2.08 6.70 1.00
CA LEU A 174 1.01 6.51 0.02
C LEU A 174 0.96 7.69 -0.96
N ALA A 175 0.94 8.93 -0.46
CA ALA A 175 0.85 10.11 -1.33
C ALA A 175 2.06 10.24 -2.27
N GLY A 176 3.28 9.99 -1.78
CA GLY A 176 4.49 9.96 -2.59
C GLY A 176 4.48 8.81 -3.60
N GLY A 177 4.03 7.63 -3.19
CA GLY A 177 3.82 6.50 -4.10
C GLY A 177 2.79 6.78 -5.20
N TYR A 178 1.76 7.58 -4.90
CA TYR A 178 0.71 8.00 -5.84
C TYR A 178 1.21 9.03 -6.84
N CYS A 179 1.91 10.06 -6.37
CA CYS A 179 2.43 11.12 -7.22
C CYS A 179 3.64 10.67 -8.05
N GLY A 180 4.30 9.57 -7.65
CA GLY A 180 5.56 9.12 -8.23
C GLY A 180 6.72 10.05 -7.90
N PHE A 181 7.93 9.65 -8.28
CA PHE A 181 9.14 10.46 -8.15
C PHE A 181 9.62 10.89 -9.53
N LYS A 182 9.83 12.19 -9.72
CA LYS A 182 10.54 12.73 -10.89
C LYS A 182 11.92 13.19 -10.41
N GLU A 183 12.96 12.72 -11.06
CA GLU A 183 14.35 12.95 -10.66
C GLU A 183 14.75 14.44 -10.71
N ARG A 184 15.67 14.84 -9.83
CA ARG A 184 16.28 16.16 -9.51
C ARG A 184 16.86 17.00 -10.68
N THR A 185 16.37 16.90 -11.91
CA THR A 185 16.96 17.63 -13.05
C THR A 185 16.50 19.09 -13.20
N LYS A 186 15.43 19.55 -12.52
CA LYS A 186 14.99 20.96 -12.59
C LYS A 186 14.42 21.47 -11.26
N MET A 187 15.22 22.25 -10.54
CA MET A 187 14.92 22.80 -9.20
C MET A 187 13.62 23.63 -9.10
N ASN A 188 13.04 24.04 -10.25
CA ASN A 188 11.86 24.92 -10.34
C ASN A 188 10.73 24.36 -11.23
N ASP A 189 10.67 23.05 -11.48
CA ASP A 189 9.53 22.49 -12.23
C ASP A 189 8.32 22.31 -11.28
N PRO A 190 7.21 23.04 -11.50
CA PRO A 190 6.01 22.94 -10.66
C PRO A 190 5.32 21.57 -10.74
N SER A 191 5.76 20.67 -11.63
CA SER A 191 5.29 19.29 -11.76
C SER A 191 6.03 18.28 -10.86
N TYR A 192 6.89 18.74 -9.94
CA TYR A 192 7.53 17.89 -8.93
C TYR A 192 6.55 17.42 -7.87
N SER A 193 6.52 16.11 -7.69
CA SER A 193 5.73 15.42 -6.67
C SER A 193 6.24 15.68 -5.25
N VAL A 194 7.55 15.91 -5.08
CA VAL A 194 8.19 16.22 -3.79
C VAL A 194 9.06 17.48 -3.92
N PRO A 195 8.76 18.58 -3.21
CA PRO A 195 9.55 19.80 -3.32
C PRO A 195 11.01 19.61 -2.86
N PRO A 196 12.01 20.00 -3.67
CA PRO A 196 13.42 19.87 -3.31
C PRO A 196 13.79 20.58 -2.00
N LEU A 197 13.16 21.74 -1.72
CA LEU A 197 13.38 22.48 -0.49
C LEU A 197 12.96 21.71 0.77
N LEU A 198 11.94 20.85 0.69
CA LEU A 198 11.54 20.02 1.82
C LEU A 198 12.53 18.87 2.02
N LEU A 199 12.90 18.18 0.94
CA LEU A 199 13.89 17.09 1.01
C LEU A 199 15.24 17.57 1.54
N ALA A 200 15.69 18.77 1.15
CA ALA A 200 16.93 19.36 1.64
C ALA A 200 16.91 19.67 3.16
N ARG A 201 15.74 19.65 3.80
CA ARG A 201 15.60 19.82 5.25
C ARG A 201 15.45 18.48 5.99
N CYS A 202 15.29 17.37 5.27
CA CYS A 202 15.23 16.04 5.85
C CYS A 202 16.66 15.53 6.07
N GLU A 203 16.98 15.21 7.32
CA GLU A 203 18.22 14.50 7.65
C GLU A 203 18.29 13.16 6.89
N GLY A 204 19.45 12.84 6.32
CA GLY A 204 19.66 11.59 5.60
C GLY A 204 18.94 11.47 4.25
N ALA A 205 18.42 12.56 3.67
CA ALA A 205 17.71 12.52 2.39
C ALA A 205 18.52 11.89 1.23
N GLU A 206 19.84 12.07 1.22
CA GLU A 206 20.73 11.44 0.24
C GLU A 206 20.78 9.91 0.44
N MET A 207 20.96 9.44 1.67
CA MET A 207 20.93 8.00 1.99
C MET A 207 19.58 7.36 1.66
N ILE A 208 18.47 8.06 1.94
CA ILE A 208 17.12 7.57 1.59
C ILE A 208 16.97 7.44 0.08
N SER A 209 17.55 8.35 -0.70
CA SER A 209 17.55 8.27 -2.17
C SER A 209 18.31 7.04 -2.65
N GLU A 210 19.47 6.75 -2.07
CA GLU A 210 20.26 5.55 -2.36
C GLU A 210 19.51 4.26 -1.99
N TYR A 211 18.84 4.22 -0.83
CA TYR A 211 18.01 3.07 -0.44
C TYR A 211 16.83 2.85 -1.37
N ALA A 212 16.20 3.94 -1.84
CA ALA A 212 15.14 3.85 -2.83
C ALA A 212 15.68 3.21 -4.12
N GLU A 213 16.86 3.62 -4.59
CA GLU A 213 17.52 3.02 -5.75
C GLU A 213 17.81 1.53 -5.56
N TRP A 214 18.24 1.07 -4.38
CA TRP A 214 18.47 -0.36 -4.12
C TRP A 214 17.18 -1.19 -4.20
N THR A 215 16.04 -0.60 -3.87
CA THR A 215 14.74 -1.29 -3.91
C THR A 215 14.12 -1.35 -5.31
N LEU A 216 14.56 -0.52 -6.26
CA LEU A 216 14.03 -0.49 -7.63
C LEU A 216 14.38 -1.75 -8.47
N PRO A 217 15.65 -2.23 -8.52
CA PRO A 217 16.05 -3.43 -9.26
C PRO A 217 15.41 -4.72 -8.76
N LEU A 218 15.10 -4.81 -7.46
CA LEU A 218 14.41 -5.98 -6.86
C LEU A 218 13.03 -6.23 -7.48
N ARG A 219 12.51 -5.29 -8.29
CA ARG A 219 11.22 -5.36 -8.99
C ARG A 219 11.34 -5.80 -10.46
N SER A 220 12.53 -5.78 -11.07
CA SER A 220 12.74 -6.19 -12.47
C SER A 220 13.78 -7.32 -12.55
N PRO A 221 13.34 -8.59 -12.73
CA PRO A 221 14.27 -9.71 -12.90
C PRO A 221 15.21 -9.59 -14.12
N ASN A 222 15.04 -8.59 -14.98
CA ASN A 222 15.72 -8.48 -16.27
C ASN A 222 16.57 -7.21 -16.45
N ALA A 223 16.83 -6.41 -15.42
CA ALA A 223 17.82 -5.32 -15.53
C ALA A 223 19.23 -5.84 -15.21
N CYS A 224 19.69 -6.85 -15.97
CA CYS A 224 21.12 -7.16 -16.01
C CYS A 224 21.79 -6.08 -16.85
N GLY A 225 22.69 -5.32 -16.24
CA GLY A 225 23.37 -4.20 -16.87
C GLY A 225 24.16 -4.61 -18.10
N SER A 226 24.03 -3.81 -19.16
CA SER A 226 25.05 -3.73 -20.21
C SER A 226 26.26 -3.03 -19.60
N VAL A 227 27.17 -3.81 -19.01
CA VAL A 227 28.54 -3.36 -18.80
C VAL A 227 29.18 -3.29 -20.18
N THR A 228 29.41 -2.07 -20.68
CA THR A 228 30.30 -1.83 -21.80
C THR A 228 31.72 -2.13 -21.33
N THR A 229 32.27 -3.28 -21.72
CA THR A 229 33.71 -3.49 -21.67
C THR A 229 34.30 -3.05 -23.01
N ASP A 230 35.10 -1.99 -22.95
CA ASP A 230 36.01 -1.59 -24.01
C ASP A 230 36.93 -2.76 -24.40
N ALA A 231 37.19 -2.82 -25.70
CA ALA A 231 38.05 -3.80 -26.34
C ALA A 231 39.52 -3.60 -25.98
N ASP A 232 40.23 -4.69 -25.64
CA ASP A 232 41.58 -4.91 -26.15
C ASP A 232 41.91 -6.42 -26.27
N LYS A 233 42.75 -6.69 -27.26
CA LYS A 233 43.46 -7.90 -27.77
C LYS A 233 43.73 -9.03 -26.74
N THR A 234 43.90 -10.33 -27.05
CA THR A 234 44.40 -11.06 -28.23
C THR A 234 44.23 -12.57 -28.02
N ASP A 235 44.03 -13.29 -29.13
CA ASP A 235 44.58 -14.62 -29.51
C ASP A 235 44.18 -15.95 -28.81
N SER A 236 43.87 -16.90 -29.71
CA SER A 236 44.17 -18.34 -29.71
C SER A 236 43.05 -19.38 -29.45
N SER A 237 42.80 -20.14 -30.53
CA SER A 237 42.44 -21.58 -30.63
C SER A 237 41.07 -22.10 -30.16
N GLN A 238 40.31 -22.59 -31.15
CA GLN A 238 39.14 -23.49 -31.09
C GLN A 238 39.49 -24.94 -30.64
N PRO A 239 38.56 -25.92 -30.74
CA PRO A 239 37.27 -26.12 -30.05
C PRO A 239 37.23 -27.53 -29.41
N LEU A 240 36.11 -28.01 -28.85
CA LEU A 240 35.62 -29.41 -29.04
C LEU A 240 34.32 -29.73 -28.24
N LYS A 241 33.30 -30.20 -28.99
CA LYS A 241 32.46 -31.40 -28.77
C LYS A 241 31.30 -31.44 -27.74
N ASP A 242 30.09 -31.47 -28.31
CA ASP A 242 29.21 -32.64 -28.44
C ASP A 242 28.47 -33.29 -27.23
N THR A 243 27.13 -33.12 -27.26
CA THR A 243 26.06 -34.16 -27.25
C THR A 243 25.27 -34.52 -25.96
N VAL A 244 23.97 -34.83 -26.22
CA VAL A 244 22.99 -35.74 -25.55
C VAL A 244 22.19 -35.12 -24.37
N VAL A 245 20.90 -34.77 -24.49
CA VAL A 245 19.63 -35.53 -24.73
C VAL A 245 19.00 -36.16 -23.46
N GLN A 246 17.83 -35.59 -23.10
CA GLN A 246 16.57 -36.14 -22.56
C GLN A 246 16.54 -37.14 -21.39
N SER A 247 15.69 -36.85 -20.40
CA SER A 247 14.30 -37.39 -20.26
C SER A 247 13.83 -37.26 -18.80
N GLY A 248 12.58 -36.85 -18.54
CA GLY A 248 11.58 -37.82 -18.10
C GLY A 248 10.40 -37.15 -17.38
N CYS A 249 9.21 -37.48 -17.84
CA CYS A 249 7.88 -37.02 -17.43
C CYS A 249 7.33 -37.85 -16.26
N LYS A 250 6.44 -37.27 -15.41
CA LYS A 250 5.24 -37.94 -14.88
C LYS A 250 4.25 -36.96 -14.20
N ARG A 251 2.96 -37.19 -14.46
CA ARG A 251 1.74 -36.50 -13.99
C ARG A 251 1.09 -37.26 -12.81
N THR A 252 0.26 -36.56 -12.03
CA THR A 252 -1.05 -37.01 -11.46
C THR A 252 -1.78 -35.79 -10.80
N THR A 253 -2.92 -35.30 -11.34
CA THR A 253 -4.36 -35.44 -10.91
C THR A 253 -4.69 -34.87 -9.51
N GLN A 254 -5.38 -33.72 -9.38
CA GLN A 254 -6.86 -33.44 -9.36
C GLN A 254 -7.56 -33.75 -8.02
N GLN A 255 -8.18 -32.73 -7.39
CA GLN A 255 -9.58 -32.73 -6.94
C GLN A 255 -10.03 -31.35 -6.38
N GLU A 256 -11.28 -31.01 -6.68
CA GLU A 256 -12.06 -29.81 -6.33
C GLU A 256 -12.84 -30.00 -5.01
N GLU A 257 -13.19 -28.91 -4.32
CA GLU A 257 -14.44 -28.80 -3.56
C GLU A 257 -14.78 -27.34 -3.21
N GLU A 258 -16.06 -26.98 -3.35
CA GLU A 258 -16.69 -25.67 -3.15
C GLU A 258 -17.19 -25.47 -1.69
N SER A 259 -17.32 -24.21 -1.21
CA SER A 259 -18.64 -23.64 -0.85
C SER A 259 -18.62 -22.38 0.04
N SER A 260 -19.60 -21.52 -0.27
CA SER A 260 -20.39 -20.60 0.57
C SER A 260 -19.87 -19.20 0.91
N VAL A 261 -20.59 -18.23 0.34
CA VAL A 261 -20.55 -16.78 0.50
C VAL A 261 -21.62 -16.37 1.53
N SER A 262 -21.33 -15.39 2.40
CA SER A 262 -22.36 -14.74 3.23
C SER A 262 -22.35 -13.22 3.01
N ASP A 263 -23.47 -12.73 2.51
CA ASP A 263 -23.74 -11.35 2.12
C ASP A 263 -24.08 -10.45 3.32
N CYS A 264 -23.55 -9.23 3.30
CA CYS A 264 -23.89 -8.17 4.24
C CYS A 264 -25.22 -7.50 3.79
N LYS A 265 -26.29 -7.73 4.55
CA LYS A 265 -27.63 -7.18 4.26
C LYS A 265 -27.65 -5.65 4.31
N LYS A 266 -28.00 -5.04 3.17
CA LYS A 266 -28.53 -3.67 3.10
C LYS A 266 -29.95 -3.64 3.69
N THR A 267 -30.14 -3.02 4.84
CA THR A 267 -31.47 -2.59 5.30
C THR A 267 -31.86 -1.29 4.60
N LYS A 268 -32.83 -1.40 3.68
CA LYS A 268 -33.54 -0.27 3.07
C LYS A 268 -34.65 0.15 4.03
N ARG A 269 -34.62 1.39 4.55
CA ARG A 269 -35.76 2.00 5.25
C ARG A 269 -36.66 2.64 4.19
N GLU A 270 -37.93 2.23 4.14
CA GLU A 270 -39.00 2.97 3.46
C GLU A 270 -39.51 4.10 4.38
N PRO A 271 -39.99 5.22 3.82
CA PRO A 271 -40.59 6.29 4.59
C PRO A 271 -42.04 5.96 4.93
N ALA A 272 -42.40 6.10 6.20
CA ALA A 272 -43.79 6.10 6.63
C ALA A 272 -44.44 7.42 6.17
N ASN A 273 -45.35 7.29 5.22
CA ASN A 273 -46.38 8.27 4.93
C ASN A 273 -47.50 8.06 5.95
N ASN A 274 -47.94 9.11 6.65
CA ASN A 274 -49.31 9.19 7.12
C ASN A 274 -49.66 10.64 7.48
N ASP A 275 -50.56 11.17 6.65
CA ASP A 275 -51.49 12.23 6.98
C ASP A 275 -52.32 11.86 8.22
N GLN A 276 -52.37 12.77 9.19
CA GLN A 276 -53.57 13.19 9.93
C GLN A 276 -53.26 14.44 10.76
#